data_AF-A0A8R2ACV3-F1
#
_entry.id   AF-A0A8R2ACV3-F1
#
_cell.length_a   1.000
_cell.length_b   1.000
_cell.length_c   1.000
_cell.angle_alpha   90.00
_cell.angle_beta   90.00
_cell.angle_gamma   90.00
#
_symmetry.space_group_name_H-M   'P 1'
#
loop_
_entity.id
_entity.type
_entity.pdbx_description
1 polymer ?
#
loop_
_entity_poly.entity_id
_entity_poly.type
_entity_poly.pdbx_seq_one_letter_code
_entity_poly.pdbx_strand_id
1 'polypeptide(L)'
;MVGRHTYDNIAESIDKVLNEFKIQNKTTLIVTDNAANFVKSFRVYSNDNDVDLNECIDTNIAEENEVSIEITNTLDGEPSNIDNIISISLPPHQRCAAHTMNLIASVDIKDAEKDLTYRNISQKVFKKCQSIFNKQNQSTLSADIIKNHLGRYLITPNATRWNSYYDAMTCIVQNIDKMENVCNDLQLPTISGPREVSFLQEYCNVMKPISRALDIIQGDKNVSLGYLLPTINAVHKSLNDMKNIVFCRPLVVALKRGLNKR
;
A
#
# COMPACT_ATOMS: atom_id res chain seq x y z
N MET A 1 7.38 -8.34 19.11
CA MET A 1 6.46 -8.29 20.27
C MET A 1 5.65 -9.58 20.27
N VAL A 2 5.70 -10.36 21.34
CA VAL A 2 4.78 -11.49 21.53
C VAL A 2 3.56 -10.95 22.28
N GLY A 3 2.35 -11.19 21.79
CA GLY A 3 1.11 -10.69 22.39
C GLY A 3 0.39 -9.65 21.55
N ARG A 4 -0.56 -8.92 22.15
CA ARG A 4 -1.41 -7.96 21.44
C ARG A 4 -0.62 -6.71 21.06
N HIS A 5 -0.68 -6.33 19.78
CA HIS A 5 -0.07 -5.12 19.23
C HIS A 5 -0.95 -3.89 19.40
N THR A 6 -1.39 -3.60 20.63
CA THR A 6 -2.17 -2.40 20.97
C THR A 6 -1.27 -1.16 21.02
N TYR A 7 -1.87 0.02 20.90
CA TYR A 7 -1.14 1.29 20.75
C TYR A 7 -0.27 1.66 21.97
N ASP A 8 -0.71 1.27 23.17
CA ASP A 8 -0.02 1.36 24.45
C ASP A 8 1.20 0.44 24.50
N ASN A 9 1.05 -0.84 24.18
CA ASN A 9 2.18 -1.78 24.17
C ASN A 9 3.23 -1.41 23.11
N ILE A 10 2.78 -0.85 21.97
CA ILE A 10 3.68 -0.31 20.94
C ILE A 10 4.47 0.87 21.49
N ALA A 11 3.81 1.81 22.18
CA ALA A 11 4.46 2.98 22.77
C ALA A 11 5.52 2.57 23.79
N GLU A 12 5.16 1.67 24.71
CA GLU A 12 6.07 1.12 25.73
C GLU A 12 7.28 0.44 25.09
N SER A 13 7.05 -0.34 24.02
CA SER A 13 8.13 -1.02 23.31
C SER A 13 9.09 -0.04 22.64
N ILE A 14 8.58 1.05 22.04
CA ILE A 14 9.41 2.08 21.42
C ILE A 14 10.21 2.82 22.48
N ASP A 15 9.55 3.31 23.53
CA ASP A 15 10.19 4.03 24.64
C ASP A 15 11.29 3.19 25.31
N LYS A 16 11.01 1.92 25.58
CA LYS A 16 12.00 0.99 26.13
C LYS A 16 13.25 0.88 25.26
N VAL A 17 13.10 0.76 23.95
CA VAL A 17 14.24 0.70 23.01
C VAL A 17 15.01 2.02 23.02
N LEU A 18 14.31 3.16 22.93
CA LEU A 18 14.97 4.48 22.91
C LEU A 18 15.76 4.74 24.21
N ASN A 19 15.23 4.32 25.36
CA ASN A 19 15.86 4.41 26.66
C ASN A 19 17.02 3.43 26.83
N GLU A 20 16.86 2.16 26.40
CA GLU A 20 17.91 1.14 26.41
C GLU A 20 19.16 1.61 25.68
N PHE A 21 18.99 2.20 24.49
CA PHE A 21 20.09 2.73 23.68
C PHE A 21 20.49 4.16 24.05
N LYS A 22 19.81 4.82 25.01
CA LYS A 22 20.06 6.21 25.44
C LYS A 22 20.01 7.21 24.27
N ILE A 23 19.05 7.02 23.37
CA ILE A 23 18.84 7.84 22.16
C ILE A 23 17.53 8.63 22.19
N GLN A 24 16.76 8.56 23.28
CA GLN A 24 15.51 9.31 23.45
C GLN A 24 15.64 10.78 23.02
N ASN A 25 16.56 11.51 23.65
CA ASN A 25 16.79 12.94 23.37
C ASN A 25 17.60 13.21 22.07
N LYS A 26 18.03 12.16 21.37
CA LYS A 26 18.75 12.24 20.09
C LYS A 26 17.85 11.93 18.89
N THR A 27 16.70 11.32 19.15
CA THR A 27 15.75 10.91 18.12
C THR A 27 14.90 12.10 17.75
N THR A 28 15.07 12.60 16.53
CA THR A 28 14.35 13.78 16.03
C THR A 28 13.01 13.42 15.38
N LEU A 29 12.87 12.18 14.91
CA LEU A 29 11.71 11.72 14.16
C LEU A 29 11.64 10.20 14.12
N ILE A 30 10.44 9.64 14.20
CA ILE A 30 10.19 8.21 13.98
C ILE A 30 9.28 8.02 12.78
N VAL A 31 9.67 7.14 11.86
CA VAL A 31 8.88 6.81 10.68
C VAL A 31 8.27 5.42 10.82
N THR A 32 6.95 5.31 10.71
CA THR A 32 6.24 4.02 10.71
C THR A 32 5.22 3.93 9.57
N ASP A 33 4.68 2.74 9.32
CA ASP A 33 3.52 2.61 8.43
C ASP A 33 2.27 3.31 9.00
N ASN A 34 1.20 3.32 8.19
CA ASN A 34 -0.07 3.99 8.52
C ASN A 34 -1.02 3.09 9.33
N ALA A 35 -0.55 2.01 9.96
CA ALA A 35 -1.42 1.15 10.74
C ALA A 35 -2.01 1.92 11.94
N ALA A 36 -3.29 1.66 12.21
CA ALA A 36 -4.07 2.42 13.18
C ALA A 36 -3.43 2.47 14.58
N ASN A 37 -2.82 1.37 15.03
CA ASN A 37 -2.20 1.32 16.35
C ASN A 37 -0.89 2.12 16.43
N PHE A 38 -0.10 2.21 15.36
CA PHE A 38 1.05 3.12 15.31
C PHE A 38 0.57 4.57 15.34
N VAL A 39 -0.37 4.94 14.46
CA VAL A 39 -0.91 6.32 14.41
C VAL A 39 -1.50 6.72 15.76
N LYS A 40 -2.26 5.83 16.41
CA LYS A 40 -2.83 6.09 17.74
C LYS A 40 -1.76 6.21 18.83
N SER A 41 -0.70 5.40 18.76
CA SER A 41 0.43 5.43 19.71
C SER A 41 1.08 6.82 19.71
N PHE A 42 1.48 7.32 18.55
CA PHE A 42 2.09 8.65 18.44
C PHE A 42 1.11 9.78 18.74
N ARG A 43 -0.17 9.65 18.36
CA ARG A 43 -1.18 10.65 18.72
C ARG A 43 -1.39 10.79 20.23
N VAL A 44 -1.25 9.71 20.99
CA VAL A 44 -1.47 9.72 22.45
C VAL A 44 -0.20 10.07 23.21
N TYR A 45 0.97 9.62 22.74
CA TYR A 45 2.21 9.69 23.51
C TYR A 45 3.27 10.63 22.93
N SER A 46 3.07 11.27 21.77
CA SER A 46 4.03 12.24 21.25
C SER A 46 3.88 13.61 21.93
N ASN A 47 4.99 14.29 22.17
CA ASN A 47 5.01 15.59 22.86
C ASN A 47 4.50 16.77 22.02
N ASP A 48 4.27 16.56 20.72
CA ASP A 48 3.87 17.62 19.81
C ASP A 48 2.35 17.71 19.71
N ASN A 49 1.81 18.83 20.22
CA ASN A 49 0.46 19.32 19.94
C ASN A 49 0.31 19.86 18.50
N ASP A 50 1.20 19.51 17.57
CA ASP A 50 1.04 19.87 16.16
C ASP A 50 0.13 18.85 15.48
N VAL A 51 -1.15 19.09 15.69
CA VAL A 51 -2.23 18.47 14.95
C VAL A 51 -2.12 18.90 13.48
N ASP A 52 -1.44 18.12 12.65
CA ASP A 52 -1.67 18.16 11.21
C ASP A 52 -3.01 17.47 10.94
N LEU A 53 -4.07 18.24 11.18
CA LEU A 53 -5.49 17.93 11.08
C LEU A 53 -5.89 17.81 9.60
N ASN A 54 -5.21 16.97 8.83
CA ASN A 54 -5.80 16.45 7.59
C ASN A 54 -6.68 15.26 7.96
N GLU A 55 -7.85 15.59 8.49
CA GLU A 55 -9.02 14.72 8.49
C GLU A 55 -9.34 14.30 7.05
N CYS A 56 -8.90 13.10 6.67
CA CYS A 56 -9.73 12.25 5.84
C CYS A 56 -10.15 11.06 6.69
N ILE A 57 -11.14 11.31 7.55
CA ILE A 57 -11.93 10.25 8.17
C ILE A 57 -12.61 9.51 7.02
N ASP A 58 -12.11 8.33 6.66
CA ASP A 58 -12.94 7.34 5.98
C ASP A 58 -13.95 6.84 7.03
N THR A 59 -15.05 7.58 7.18
CA THR A 59 -16.23 7.15 7.94
C THR A 59 -16.85 5.98 7.19
N ASN A 60 -16.42 4.77 7.55
CA ASN A 60 -17.23 3.55 7.44
C ASN A 60 -16.90 2.62 8.61
N ILE A 61 -16.95 3.17 9.82
CA ILE A 61 -17.21 2.38 11.03
C ILE A 61 -18.44 3.02 11.65
N ALA A 62 -19.60 2.47 11.28
CA ALA A 62 -20.79 2.59 12.10
C ALA A 62 -20.50 1.82 13.39
N GLU A 63 -20.43 2.56 14.49
CA GLU A 63 -21.01 2.29 15.81
C GLU A 63 -20.23 3.07 16.88
N GLU A 64 -20.83 4.21 17.25
CA GLU A 64 -20.93 4.82 18.58
C GLU A 64 -19.75 4.67 19.55
N ASN A 65 -19.01 5.77 19.73
CA ASN A 65 -18.98 6.49 21.02
C ASN A 65 -18.17 7.78 20.84
N GLU A 66 -18.91 8.88 20.69
CA GLU A 66 -18.40 10.23 20.71
C GLU A 66 -18.00 10.56 22.16
N VAL A 67 -16.70 10.55 22.45
CA VAL A 67 -16.18 11.11 23.71
C VAL A 67 -15.49 12.42 23.37
N SER A 68 -16.26 13.50 23.47
CA SER A 68 -15.74 14.84 23.64
C SER A 68 -14.95 14.88 24.95
N ILE A 69 -13.62 14.97 24.89
CA ILE A 69 -12.80 15.19 26.08
C ILE A 69 -12.74 16.71 26.29
N GLU A 70 -13.62 17.20 27.16
CA GLU A 70 -13.47 18.53 27.76
C GLU A 70 -12.19 18.56 28.60
N ILE A 71 -11.29 19.47 28.23
CA ILE A 71 -10.07 19.79 28.97
C ILE A 71 -10.48 20.65 30.18
N THR A 72 -10.97 20.01 31.23
CA THR A 72 -11.07 20.63 32.56
C THR A 72 -11.31 19.55 33.60
N ASN A 73 -10.28 19.23 34.39
CA ASN A 73 -10.35 19.09 35.84
C ASN A 73 -8.98 18.71 36.39
N THR A 74 -8.22 19.76 36.62
CA THR A 74 -7.06 19.82 37.50
C THR A 74 -7.53 19.62 38.95
N LEU A 75 -6.89 18.67 39.65
CA LEU A 75 -6.80 18.53 41.12
C LEU A 75 -8.10 18.17 41.87
N ASP A 76 -8.25 16.90 42.25
CA ASP A 76 -8.48 16.44 43.64
C ASP A 76 -8.82 14.93 43.70
N GLY A 77 -8.05 14.14 44.48
CA GLY A 77 -8.49 12.82 44.96
C GLY A 77 -7.47 11.67 44.97
N GLU A 78 -6.80 11.51 46.12
CA GLU A 78 -6.13 10.32 46.71
C GLU A 78 -4.87 9.67 46.08
N PRO A 79 -3.83 9.38 46.89
CA PRO A 79 -2.56 8.80 46.44
C PRO A 79 -2.67 7.27 46.34
N SER A 80 -3.27 6.78 45.24
CA SER A 80 -3.12 5.38 44.87
C SER A 80 -1.78 5.18 44.14
N ASN A 81 -0.77 4.62 44.83
CA ASN A 81 0.47 4.04 44.29
C ASN A 81 0.95 4.66 42.96
N ILE A 82 1.54 5.85 43.03
CA ILE A 82 2.07 6.64 41.91
C ILE A 82 3.53 6.23 41.55
N ASP A 83 4.02 5.12 42.10
CA ASP A 83 5.35 4.61 41.80
C ASP A 83 5.32 3.78 40.50
N ASN A 84 5.71 4.43 39.39
CA ASN A 84 5.91 3.93 38.01
C ASN A 84 4.78 4.18 36.98
N ILE A 85 4.12 5.34 37.00
CA ILE A 85 3.67 5.88 35.70
C ILE A 85 4.92 6.42 35.02
N ILE A 86 5.64 5.56 34.29
CA ILE A 86 6.58 6.01 33.28
C ILE A 86 5.75 6.89 32.34
N SER A 87 5.96 8.20 32.40
CA SER A 87 5.34 9.13 31.46
C SER A 87 5.97 8.87 30.08
N ILE A 88 5.46 7.86 29.38
CA ILE A 88 5.90 7.50 28.05
C ILE A 88 5.75 8.73 27.18
N SER A 89 6.85 9.10 26.54
CA SER A 89 6.94 10.27 25.69
C SER A 89 7.64 9.84 24.41
N LEU A 90 6.97 9.96 23.28
CA LEU A 90 7.51 9.56 21.99
C LEU A 90 7.99 10.78 21.22
N PRO A 91 9.11 10.66 20.48
CA PRO A 91 9.51 11.66 19.50
C PRO A 91 8.43 11.89 18.43
N PRO A 92 8.57 12.95 17.62
CA PRO A 92 7.64 13.25 16.53
C PRO A 92 7.49 12.08 15.56
N HIS A 93 6.32 11.97 14.94
CA HIS A 93 5.98 10.88 14.02
C HIS A 93 5.85 11.36 12.58
N GLN A 94 6.39 10.58 11.65
CA GLN A 94 6.08 10.71 10.24
C GLN A 94 5.58 9.38 9.65
N ARG A 95 4.54 9.50 8.82
CA ARG A 95 4.01 8.38 8.06
C ARG A 95 4.96 7.94 6.94
N CYS A 96 5.13 6.63 6.78
CA CYS A 96 6.00 6.04 5.79
C CYS A 96 5.48 6.30 4.37
N ALA A 97 6.23 7.07 3.58
CA ALA A 97 5.90 7.42 2.21
C ALA A 97 5.71 6.19 1.31
N ALA A 98 6.54 5.15 1.47
CA ALA A 98 6.40 3.90 0.73
C ALA A 98 5.07 3.20 1.02
N HIS A 99 4.65 3.19 2.30
CA HIS A 99 3.37 2.61 2.68
C HIS A 99 2.21 3.45 2.14
N THR A 100 2.30 4.77 2.23
CA THR A 100 1.32 5.70 1.65
C THR A 100 1.17 5.48 0.13
N MET A 101 2.26 5.35 -0.61
CA MET A 101 2.22 5.08 -2.04
C MET A 101 1.66 3.68 -2.36
N ASN A 102 1.93 2.69 -1.51
CA ASN A 102 1.34 1.36 -1.63
C ASN A 102 -0.19 1.40 -1.43
N LEU A 103 -0.70 2.26 -0.54
CA LEU A 103 -2.14 2.49 -0.37
C LEU A 103 -2.76 3.15 -1.61
N ILE A 104 -2.06 4.06 -2.28
CA ILE A 104 -2.53 4.60 -3.57
C ILE A 104 -2.74 3.46 -4.57
N ALA A 105 -1.75 2.58 -4.69
CA ALA A 105 -1.74 1.51 -5.66
C ALA A 105 -2.71 0.34 -5.35
N SER A 106 -3.17 0.21 -4.10
CA SER A 106 -4.00 -0.92 -3.66
C SER A 106 -5.40 -0.54 -3.19
N VAL A 107 -5.57 0.65 -2.63
CA VAL A 107 -6.83 1.15 -2.06
C VAL A 107 -7.42 2.19 -2.99
N ASP A 108 -6.69 3.26 -3.29
CA ASP A 108 -7.27 4.41 -4.00
C ASP A 108 -7.61 4.09 -5.46
N ILE A 109 -6.87 3.18 -6.12
CA ILE A 109 -7.21 2.72 -7.47
C ILE A 109 -8.62 2.11 -7.58
N LYS A 110 -9.21 1.64 -6.47
CA LYS A 110 -10.57 1.09 -6.47
C LYS A 110 -11.63 2.14 -6.83
N ASP A 111 -11.31 3.42 -6.67
CA ASP A 111 -12.16 4.52 -7.12
C ASP A 111 -12.44 4.45 -8.64
N ALA A 112 -11.52 3.86 -9.42
CA ALA A 112 -11.72 3.62 -10.85
C ALA A 112 -12.86 2.64 -11.14
N GLU A 113 -13.20 1.75 -10.20
CA GLU A 113 -14.30 0.79 -10.34
C GLU A 113 -15.68 1.45 -10.24
N LYS A 114 -15.76 2.74 -9.89
CA LYS A 114 -17.00 3.53 -10.02
C LYS A 114 -17.40 3.70 -11.48
N ASP A 115 -16.45 3.68 -12.42
CA ASP A 115 -16.74 3.61 -13.84
C ASP A 115 -17.13 2.17 -14.22
N LEU A 116 -18.37 2.00 -14.69
CA LEU A 116 -18.92 0.68 -15.00
C LEU A 116 -18.16 -0.01 -16.14
N THR A 117 -17.68 0.74 -17.13
CA THR A 117 -16.97 0.18 -18.29
C THR A 117 -15.61 -0.37 -17.88
N TYR A 118 -14.84 0.40 -17.10
CA TYR A 118 -13.58 -0.03 -16.52
C TYR A 118 -13.77 -1.21 -15.58
N ARG A 119 -14.76 -1.14 -14.68
CA ARG A 119 -15.03 -2.21 -13.71
C ARG A 119 -15.29 -3.55 -14.40
N ASN A 120 -16.11 -3.55 -15.44
CA ASN A 120 -16.48 -4.80 -16.13
C ASN A 120 -15.28 -5.45 -16.82
N ILE A 121 -14.45 -4.67 -17.52
CA ILE A 121 -13.27 -5.21 -18.20
C ILE A 121 -12.18 -5.60 -17.21
N SER A 122 -11.92 -4.78 -16.18
CA SER A 122 -10.88 -5.03 -15.18
C SER A 122 -11.18 -6.28 -14.36
N GLN A 123 -12.41 -6.45 -13.86
CA GLN A 123 -12.79 -7.64 -13.11
C GLN A 123 -12.68 -8.91 -13.97
N LYS A 124 -13.07 -8.84 -15.24
CA LYS A 124 -12.98 -9.99 -16.15
C LYS A 124 -11.52 -10.39 -16.37
N VAL A 125 -10.66 -9.43 -16.74
CA VAL A 125 -9.25 -9.70 -17.06
C VAL A 125 -8.48 -10.12 -15.81
N PHE A 126 -8.63 -9.41 -14.69
CA PHE A 126 -7.92 -9.76 -13.45
C PHE A 126 -8.32 -11.12 -12.90
N LYS A 127 -9.59 -11.54 -13.03
CA LYS A 127 -10.00 -12.91 -12.67
C LYS A 127 -9.28 -13.97 -13.50
N LYS A 128 -9.10 -13.73 -14.81
CA LYS A 128 -8.33 -14.64 -15.68
C LYS A 128 -6.86 -14.70 -15.26
N CYS A 129 -6.21 -13.55 -15.07
CA CYS A 129 -4.82 -13.50 -14.57
C CYS A 129 -4.68 -14.23 -13.22
N GLN A 130 -5.60 -13.98 -12.28
CA GLN A 130 -5.59 -14.65 -10.98
C GLN A 130 -5.76 -16.16 -11.10
N SER A 131 -6.61 -16.64 -12.01
CA SER A 131 -6.78 -18.08 -12.23
C SER A 131 -5.49 -18.76 -12.70
N ILE A 132 -4.69 -18.06 -13.52
CA ILE A 132 -3.38 -18.55 -14.00
C ILE A 132 -2.39 -18.64 -12.82
N PHE A 133 -2.29 -17.58 -12.01
CA PHE A 133 -1.40 -17.57 -10.84
C PHE A 133 -1.78 -18.66 -9.83
N ASN A 134 -3.08 -18.82 -9.57
CA ASN A 134 -3.58 -19.87 -8.68
C ASN A 134 -3.24 -21.26 -9.21
N LYS A 135 -3.42 -21.49 -10.51
CA LYS A 135 -3.11 -22.79 -11.15
C LYS A 135 -1.62 -23.14 -11.04
N GLN A 136 -0.74 -22.16 -11.25
CA GLN A 136 0.71 -22.35 -11.04
C GLN A 136 1.02 -22.74 -9.59
N ASN A 137 0.44 -22.04 -8.62
CA ASN A 137 0.71 -22.26 -7.20
C ASN A 137 0.08 -23.55 -6.65
N GLN A 138 -0.96 -24.07 -7.32
CA GLN A 138 -1.68 -25.26 -6.89
C GLN A 138 -0.92 -26.56 -7.17
N SER A 139 -0.13 -26.63 -8.24
CA SER A 139 0.49 -27.89 -8.68
C SER A 139 1.81 -27.67 -9.41
N THR A 140 2.81 -28.49 -9.07
CA THR A 140 4.10 -28.56 -9.77
C THR A 140 3.93 -28.88 -11.25
N LEU A 141 3.03 -29.80 -11.60
CA LEU A 141 2.74 -30.13 -13.00
C LEU A 141 2.25 -28.91 -13.78
N SER A 142 1.34 -28.12 -13.20
CA SER A 142 0.85 -26.89 -13.82
C SER A 142 1.96 -25.84 -13.94
N ALA A 143 2.83 -25.73 -12.93
CA ALA A 143 3.99 -24.84 -12.99
C ALA A 143 5.00 -25.26 -14.07
N ASP A 144 5.21 -26.56 -14.27
CA ASP A 144 6.10 -27.07 -15.30
C ASP A 144 5.53 -26.87 -16.71
N ILE A 145 4.21 -27.02 -16.90
CA ILE A 145 3.54 -26.64 -18.17
C ILE A 145 3.82 -25.18 -18.51
N ILE A 146 3.65 -24.28 -17.53
CA ILE A 146 3.94 -22.85 -17.72
C ILE A 146 5.41 -22.64 -18.08
N LYS A 147 6.34 -23.27 -17.34
CA LYS A 147 7.77 -23.15 -17.61
C LYS A 147 8.16 -23.69 -18.98
N ASN A 148 7.53 -24.75 -19.46
CA ASN A 148 7.79 -25.32 -20.79
C ASN A 148 7.38 -24.36 -21.91
N HIS A 149 6.25 -23.67 -21.78
CA HIS A 149 5.82 -22.66 -22.75
C HIS A 149 6.63 -21.36 -22.67
N LEU A 150 6.86 -20.86 -21.45
CA LEU A 150 7.41 -19.53 -21.22
C LEU A 150 8.94 -19.52 -21.07
N GLY A 151 9.57 -20.68 -20.86
CA GLY A 151 10.98 -20.82 -20.49
C GLY A 151 11.30 -20.42 -19.03
N ARG A 152 10.28 -20.00 -18.28
CA ARG A 152 10.39 -19.54 -16.87
C ARG A 152 9.06 -19.72 -16.15
N TYR A 153 9.10 -19.79 -14.82
CA TYR A 153 7.89 -19.68 -14.00
C TYR A 153 7.35 -18.23 -14.05
N LEU A 154 6.04 -18.08 -13.93
CA LEU A 154 5.43 -16.76 -13.75
C LEU A 154 5.82 -16.19 -12.38
N ILE A 155 6.01 -14.87 -12.34
CA ILE A 155 6.04 -14.13 -11.08
C ILE A 155 4.63 -14.18 -10.50
N THR A 156 4.49 -14.57 -9.24
CA THR A 156 3.19 -14.63 -8.57
C THR A 156 3.05 -13.48 -7.58
N PRO A 157 1.85 -12.86 -7.48
CA PRO A 157 1.64 -11.78 -6.54
C PRO A 157 1.86 -12.23 -5.09
N ASN A 158 2.61 -11.45 -4.33
CA ASN A 158 2.72 -11.54 -2.88
C ASN A 158 1.80 -10.49 -2.24
N ALA A 159 0.94 -10.93 -1.31
CA ALA A 159 -0.01 -10.06 -0.62
C ALA A 159 0.64 -8.89 0.13
N THR A 160 1.91 -9.00 0.54
CA THR A 160 2.57 -7.98 1.36
C THR A 160 3.19 -6.83 0.58
N ARG A 161 3.35 -6.93 -0.75
CA ARG A 161 4.00 -5.90 -1.57
C ARG A 161 3.30 -5.74 -2.91
N TRP A 162 2.65 -4.60 -3.11
CA TRP A 162 1.89 -4.35 -4.33
C TRP A 162 2.76 -4.41 -5.61
N ASN A 163 4.05 -4.07 -5.55
CA ASN A 163 4.97 -4.20 -6.70
C ASN A 163 5.00 -5.61 -7.29
N SER A 164 4.90 -6.65 -6.46
CA SER A 164 4.87 -8.03 -6.95
C SER A 164 3.63 -8.33 -7.80
N TYR A 165 2.50 -7.65 -7.55
CA TYR A 165 1.31 -7.75 -8.39
C TYR A 165 1.54 -7.10 -9.75
N TYR A 166 2.18 -5.93 -9.78
CA TYR A 166 2.56 -5.27 -11.01
C TYR A 166 3.54 -6.11 -11.84
N ASP A 167 4.55 -6.71 -11.21
CA ASP A 167 5.53 -7.57 -11.87
C ASP A 167 4.88 -8.82 -12.46
N ALA A 168 3.94 -9.42 -11.73
CA ALA A 168 3.16 -10.57 -12.19
C ALA A 168 2.32 -10.23 -13.44
N MET A 169 1.61 -9.10 -13.42
CA MET A 169 0.83 -8.63 -14.57
C MET A 169 1.72 -8.30 -15.77
N THR A 170 2.85 -7.64 -15.54
CA THR A 170 3.83 -7.33 -16.58
C THR A 170 4.43 -8.60 -17.18
N CYS A 171 4.66 -9.63 -16.37
CA CYS A 171 5.12 -10.93 -16.84
C CYS A 171 4.11 -11.60 -17.79
N ILE A 172 2.81 -11.50 -17.52
CA ILE A 172 1.76 -11.97 -18.44
C ILE A 172 1.83 -11.18 -19.76
N VAL A 173 1.86 -9.84 -19.70
CA VAL A 173 1.90 -8.98 -20.90
C VAL A 173 3.13 -9.25 -21.76
N GLN A 174 4.29 -9.45 -21.16
CA GLN A 174 5.54 -9.76 -21.88
C GLN A 174 5.48 -11.10 -22.62
N ASN A 175 4.61 -12.00 -22.21
CA ASN A 175 4.47 -13.33 -22.80
C ASN A 175 3.14 -13.52 -23.52
N ILE A 176 2.42 -12.44 -23.84
CA ILE A 176 1.01 -12.49 -24.25
C ILE A 176 0.76 -13.45 -25.43
N ASP A 177 1.69 -13.49 -26.39
CA ASP A 177 1.60 -14.34 -27.59
C ASP A 177 1.62 -15.86 -27.26
N LYS A 178 2.17 -16.23 -26.10
CA LYS A 178 2.24 -17.61 -25.63
C LYS A 178 1.15 -17.95 -24.61
N MET A 179 0.49 -16.94 -24.04
CA MET A 179 -0.47 -17.13 -22.96
C MET A 179 -1.72 -17.90 -23.41
N GLU A 180 -2.09 -17.83 -24.69
CA GLU A 180 -3.18 -18.63 -25.24
C GLU A 180 -2.89 -20.13 -25.14
N ASN A 181 -1.72 -20.58 -25.58
CA ASN A 181 -1.29 -21.98 -25.48
C ASN A 181 -1.20 -22.45 -24.02
N VAL A 182 -0.64 -21.60 -23.15
CA VAL A 182 -0.59 -21.89 -21.70
C VAL A 182 -1.99 -22.09 -21.13
N CYS A 183 -2.93 -21.21 -21.44
CA CYS A 183 -4.29 -21.31 -20.93
C CYS A 183 -5.01 -22.56 -21.48
N ASN A 184 -4.81 -22.89 -22.75
CA ASN A 184 -5.39 -24.09 -23.37
C ASN A 184 -4.90 -25.37 -22.69
N ASP A 185 -3.58 -25.53 -22.50
CA ASP A 185 -3.00 -26.71 -21.87
C ASP A 185 -3.35 -26.83 -20.38
N LEU A 186 -3.57 -25.70 -19.70
CA LEU A 186 -4.03 -25.65 -18.31
C LEU A 186 -5.56 -25.73 -18.15
N GLN A 187 -6.31 -25.76 -19.26
CA GLN A 187 -7.77 -25.73 -19.30
C GLN A 187 -8.37 -24.50 -18.60
N LEU A 188 -7.78 -23.33 -18.82
CA LEU A 188 -8.19 -22.04 -18.27
C LEU A 188 -8.79 -21.11 -19.33
N PRO A 189 -9.65 -20.14 -18.95
CA PRO A 189 -10.12 -19.11 -19.87
C PRO A 189 -8.95 -18.25 -20.38
N THR A 190 -8.82 -18.14 -21.70
CA THR A 190 -7.73 -17.41 -22.36
C THR A 190 -7.90 -15.88 -22.27
N ILE A 191 -6.79 -15.15 -22.33
CA ILE A 191 -6.76 -13.68 -22.51
C ILE A 191 -6.45 -13.38 -23.98
N SER A 192 -7.27 -13.90 -24.91
CA SER A 192 -7.00 -13.79 -26.36
C SER A 192 -7.68 -12.59 -27.03
N GLY A 193 -8.67 -11.98 -26.38
CA GLY A 193 -9.45 -10.91 -27.01
C GLY A 193 -8.62 -9.63 -27.20
N PRO A 194 -8.58 -8.99 -28.39
CA PRO A 194 -7.81 -7.76 -28.61
C PRO A 194 -8.12 -6.65 -27.59
N ARG A 195 -9.37 -6.54 -27.13
CA ARG A 195 -9.76 -5.60 -26.07
C ARG A 195 -9.16 -5.94 -24.71
N GLU A 196 -9.13 -7.22 -24.34
CA GLU A 196 -8.58 -7.67 -23.05
C GLU A 196 -7.07 -7.47 -22.99
N VAL A 197 -6.39 -7.80 -24.10
CA VAL A 197 -4.95 -7.59 -24.27
C VAL A 197 -4.62 -6.09 -24.21
N SER A 198 -5.35 -5.26 -24.96
CA SER A 198 -5.14 -3.80 -24.97
C SER A 198 -5.37 -3.20 -23.58
N PHE A 199 -6.42 -3.62 -22.87
CA PHE A 199 -6.65 -3.22 -21.49
C PHE A 199 -5.49 -3.58 -20.57
N LEU A 200 -4.98 -4.82 -20.64
CA LEU A 200 -3.90 -5.25 -19.75
C LEU A 200 -2.59 -4.51 -20.04
N GLN A 201 -2.30 -4.23 -21.32
CA GLN A 201 -1.18 -3.39 -21.74
C GLN A 201 -1.32 -1.95 -21.21
N GLU A 202 -2.50 -1.34 -21.36
CA GLU A 202 -2.78 -0.02 -20.80
C GLU A 202 -2.64 -0.01 -19.26
N TYR A 203 -3.17 -1.03 -18.58
CA TYR A 203 -3.06 -1.16 -17.13
C TYR A 203 -1.60 -1.17 -16.68
N CYS A 204 -0.76 -2.02 -17.27
CA CYS A 204 0.67 -2.05 -16.99
C CYS A 204 1.34 -0.71 -17.29
N ASN A 205 0.98 -0.03 -18.40
CA ASN A 205 1.55 1.28 -18.71
C ASN A 205 1.18 2.35 -17.66
N VAL A 206 -0.10 2.38 -17.24
CA VAL A 206 -0.61 3.35 -16.26
C VAL A 206 -0.01 3.12 -14.87
N MET A 207 0.16 1.85 -14.48
CA MET A 207 0.68 1.49 -13.16
C MET A 207 2.21 1.52 -13.05
N LYS A 208 2.94 1.48 -14.17
CA LYS A 208 4.41 1.54 -14.24
C LYS A 208 5.06 2.69 -13.45
N PRO A 209 4.62 3.96 -13.56
CA PRO A 209 5.20 5.04 -12.77
C PRO A 209 5.05 4.83 -11.26
N ILE A 210 3.94 4.22 -10.81
CA ILE A 210 3.71 3.93 -9.39
C ILE A 210 4.63 2.83 -8.88
N SER A 211 4.77 1.73 -9.64
CA SER A 211 5.69 0.64 -9.28
C SER A 211 7.15 1.13 -9.19
N ARG A 212 7.61 1.94 -10.17
CA ARG A 212 8.96 2.52 -10.14
C ARG A 212 9.17 3.45 -8.95
N ALA A 213 8.17 4.26 -8.63
CA ALA A 213 8.24 5.16 -7.48
C ALA A 213 8.31 4.39 -6.16
N LEU A 214 7.56 3.29 -6.04
CA LEU A 214 7.66 2.38 -4.90
C LEU A 214 9.05 1.75 -4.80
N ASP A 215 9.63 1.27 -5.90
CA ASP A 215 10.99 0.70 -5.89
C ASP A 215 12.05 1.72 -5.43
N ILE A 216 11.90 3.00 -5.82
CA ILE A 216 12.80 4.07 -5.42
C ILE A 216 12.67 4.38 -3.92
N ILE A 217 11.44 4.56 -3.42
CA ILE A 217 11.18 5.00 -2.04
C ILE A 217 11.37 3.84 -1.05
N GLN A 218 11.20 2.59 -1.48
CA GLN A 218 11.42 1.39 -0.66
C GLN A 218 12.87 0.88 -0.70
N GLY A 219 13.68 1.29 -1.68
CA GLY A 219 14.99 0.69 -1.91
C GLY A 219 16.08 1.19 -0.96
N ASP A 220 16.89 0.28 -0.42
CA ASP A 220 17.88 0.53 0.64
C ASP A 220 19.05 1.46 0.27
N LYS A 221 19.26 1.75 -1.02
CA LYS A 221 20.40 2.56 -1.51
C LYS A 221 20.08 4.04 -1.69
N ASN A 222 18.80 4.39 -1.88
CA ASN A 222 18.35 5.75 -2.19
C ASN A 222 17.31 6.26 -1.17
N VAL A 223 17.42 5.82 0.09
CA VAL A 223 16.44 6.01 1.19
C VAL A 223 16.43 7.44 1.80
N SER A 224 16.87 8.46 1.08
CA SER A 224 16.82 9.83 1.64
C SER A 224 15.47 10.47 1.34
N LEU A 225 14.94 11.22 2.31
CA LEU A 225 13.72 12.02 2.15
C LEU A 225 13.81 12.98 0.94
N GLY A 226 15.03 13.34 0.51
CA GLY A 226 15.29 14.16 -0.67
C GLY A 226 14.83 13.55 -2.00
N TYR A 227 14.63 12.22 -2.09
CA TYR A 227 14.09 11.58 -3.29
C TYR A 227 12.56 11.59 -3.33
N LEU A 228 11.87 11.86 -2.22
CA LEU A 228 10.42 11.74 -2.14
C LEU A 228 9.72 12.71 -3.09
N LEU A 229 9.99 14.01 -2.95
CA LEU A 229 9.35 15.04 -3.76
C LEU A 229 9.67 14.92 -5.27
N PRO A 230 10.93 14.70 -5.69
CA PRO A 230 11.25 14.42 -7.09
C PRO A 230 10.52 13.21 -7.65
N THR A 231 10.39 12.14 -6.85
CA THR A 231 9.72 10.90 -7.26
C THR A 231 8.21 11.14 -7.45
N ILE A 232 7.55 11.80 -6.51
CA ILE A 232 6.12 12.15 -6.61
C ILE A 232 5.88 13.04 -7.84
N ASN A 233 6.73 14.06 -8.05
CA ASN A 233 6.61 14.95 -9.21
C ASN A 233 6.79 14.20 -10.54
N ALA A 234 7.73 13.24 -10.60
CA ALA A 234 7.93 12.40 -11.76
C ALA A 234 6.70 11.52 -12.06
N VAL A 235 6.05 10.98 -11.03
CA VAL A 235 4.79 10.23 -11.17
C VAL A 235 3.68 11.13 -11.70
N HIS A 236 3.48 12.32 -11.12
CA HIS A 236 2.48 13.29 -11.61
C HIS A 236 2.68 13.62 -13.07
N LYS A 237 3.93 13.96 -13.45
CA LYS A 237 4.29 14.24 -14.84
C LYS A 237 3.96 13.05 -15.74
N SER A 238 4.39 11.85 -15.37
CA SER A 238 4.12 10.63 -16.15
C SER A 238 2.62 10.39 -16.34
N LEU A 239 1.79 10.58 -15.32
CA LEU A 239 0.34 10.40 -15.41
C LEU A 239 -0.36 11.53 -16.19
N ASN A 240 0.21 12.73 -16.21
CA ASN A 240 -0.29 13.87 -16.99
C ASN A 240 0.05 13.75 -18.48
N ASP A 241 1.22 13.23 -18.80
CA ASP A 241 1.70 13.08 -20.17
C ASP A 241 1.11 11.85 -20.89
N MET A 242 0.38 10.97 -20.18
CA MET A 242 -0.31 9.82 -20.77
C MET A 242 -1.40 10.25 -21.75
N LYS A 243 -1.18 9.94 -23.03
CA LYS A 243 -2.13 10.14 -24.14
C LYS A 243 -2.65 8.79 -24.62
N ASN A 244 -3.79 8.81 -25.32
CA ASN A 244 -4.36 7.63 -25.98
C ASN A 244 -4.71 6.45 -25.04
N ILE A 245 -5.13 6.74 -23.81
CA ILE A 245 -5.64 5.73 -22.87
C ILE A 245 -7.13 5.54 -23.12
N VAL A 246 -7.54 4.36 -23.60
CA VAL A 246 -8.93 4.05 -23.96
C VAL A 246 -9.67 3.44 -22.78
N PHE A 247 -9.11 2.41 -22.15
CA PHE A 247 -9.77 1.66 -21.09
C PHE A 247 -9.39 2.17 -19.70
N CYS A 248 -8.11 2.50 -19.48
CA CYS A 248 -7.60 2.81 -18.14
C CYS A 248 -7.71 4.30 -17.75
N ARG A 249 -8.53 5.10 -18.45
CA ARG A 249 -8.72 6.52 -18.11
C ARG A 249 -9.27 6.72 -16.69
N PRO A 250 -10.26 5.93 -16.21
CA PRO A 250 -10.69 6.00 -14.81
C PRO A 250 -9.58 5.69 -13.81
N LEU A 251 -8.68 4.76 -14.15
CA LEU A 251 -7.52 4.42 -13.31
C LEU A 251 -6.53 5.57 -13.20
N VAL A 252 -6.23 6.26 -14.30
CA VAL A 252 -5.37 7.46 -14.27
C VAL A 252 -5.96 8.55 -13.36
N VAL A 253 -7.28 8.76 -13.42
CA VAL A 253 -7.98 9.73 -12.57
C VAL A 253 -7.91 9.31 -11.10
N ALA A 254 -8.18 8.04 -10.78
CA ALA A 254 -8.10 7.51 -9.43
C ALA A 254 -6.68 7.66 -8.83
N LEU A 255 -5.64 7.36 -9.61
CA LEU A 255 -4.25 7.53 -9.18
C LEU A 255 -3.91 8.99 -8.89
N LYS A 256 -4.30 9.92 -9.77
CA LYS A 256 -4.07 11.36 -9.56
C LYS A 256 -4.79 11.86 -8.30
N ARG A 257 -6.02 11.39 -8.07
CA ARG A 257 -6.78 11.73 -6.86
C ARG A 257 -6.11 11.17 -5.61
N GLY A 258 -5.65 9.92 -5.64
CA GLY A 258 -4.91 9.30 -4.53
C GLY A 258 -3.61 10.04 -4.19
N LEU A 259 -2.84 10.43 -5.21
CA LEU A 259 -1.60 11.23 -5.04
C LEU A 259 -1.86 12.62 -4.45
N ASN A 260 -2.97 13.26 -4.80
CA ASN A 260 -3.32 14.57 -4.24
C ASN A 260 -3.94 14.49 -2.84
N LYS A 261 -4.58 13.37 -2.49
CA LYS A 261 -5.27 13.17 -1.21
C LYS A 261 -4.28 12.87 -0.07
N ARG A 262 -3.20 12.16 -0.35
CA ARG A 262 -2.28 11.59 0.64
C ARG A 262 -0.96 12.31 0.73
#